data_AF-A0A382NGL8-F1
#
_entry.id   AF-A0A382NGL8-F1
#
_cell.length_a   1.000
_cell.length_b   1.000
_cell.length_c   1.000
_cell.angle_alpha   90.00
_cell.angle_beta   90.00
_cell.angle_gamma   90.00
#
_symmetry.space_group_name_H-M   'P 1'
#
loop_
_entity.id
_entity.type
_entity.pdbx_description
1 polymer ?
#
loop_
_entity_poly.entity_id
_entity_poly.type
_entity_poly.pdbx_seq_one_letter_code
_entity_poly.pdbx_strand_id
1 'polypeptide(L)'
;MSVRINTNASAINTHRHVVNNSKVQERNLEKLSSGHKVNRGVDGPAHIQIGEQIRSQTASLKQAIDNSESTISLMQTGEAALDEVSRALIQARAIATHAANSGTNSEYMFQADQLEIDNIINEVNTIAANTQYGKNFLLDGSRAGNGVTTGEHLEFLEGTNKGKSSGAGGHEVKITQAGVRSQVVGSVQLTQSMIDEGEQITITEGGRTVNFKTQEGLNVEQTLNELGLAIKSAGLDVDLLKPEGSSDAEDVDGALPQFINIRHKNYGSEHEFQVATN
;
A
#
# COMPACT_ATOMS: atom_id res chain seq x y z
N MET A 1 -4.95 -96.73 -0.53
CA MET A 1 -4.12 -95.77 0.24
C MET A 1 -2.68 -96.25 0.20
N SER A 2 -1.79 -95.50 -0.43
CA SER A 2 -0.36 -95.83 -0.53
C SER A 2 0.35 -95.40 0.77
N VAL A 3 0.68 -96.35 1.65
CA VAL A 3 1.53 -96.11 2.82
C VAL A 3 3.00 -96.20 2.37
N ARG A 4 3.69 -95.05 2.33
CA ARG A 4 5.14 -94.98 2.13
C ARG A 4 5.81 -94.80 3.50
N ILE A 5 6.70 -95.72 3.88
CA ILE A 5 7.34 -95.75 5.22
C ILE A 5 8.30 -94.58 5.44
N ASN A 6 8.91 -94.05 4.37
CA ASN A 6 9.94 -93.01 4.48
C ASN A 6 9.37 -91.57 4.58
N THR A 7 8.08 -91.37 4.30
CA THR A 7 7.44 -90.05 4.31
C THR A 7 6.10 -90.12 5.04
N ASN A 8 6.02 -89.57 6.25
CA ASN A 8 4.79 -89.56 7.06
C ASN A 8 3.96 -88.28 6.78
N ALA A 9 2.97 -88.39 5.91
CA ALA A 9 2.11 -87.28 5.53
C ALA A 9 1.29 -86.71 6.70
N SER A 10 0.84 -87.55 7.64
CA SER A 10 0.07 -87.11 8.81
C SER A 10 0.90 -86.27 9.76
N ALA A 11 2.13 -86.70 10.06
CA ALA A 11 3.06 -85.93 10.89
C ALA A 11 3.44 -84.58 10.24
N ILE A 12 3.67 -84.57 8.91
CA ILE A 12 3.94 -83.32 8.17
C ILE A 12 2.73 -82.38 8.26
N ASN A 13 1.51 -82.89 8.16
CA ASN A 13 0.31 -82.07 8.26
C ASN A 13 0.14 -81.48 9.67
N THR A 14 0.28 -82.30 10.71
CA THR A 14 0.24 -81.83 12.11
C THR A 14 1.32 -80.80 12.39
N HIS A 15 2.54 -81.00 11.86
CA HIS A 15 3.62 -80.02 12.01
C HIS A 15 3.28 -78.69 11.33
N ARG A 16 2.67 -78.68 10.13
CA ARG A 16 2.19 -77.44 9.49
C ARG A 16 1.16 -76.71 10.36
N HIS A 17 0.22 -77.43 11.00
CA HIS A 17 -0.76 -76.83 11.91
C HIS A 17 -0.10 -76.23 13.15
N VAL A 18 0.86 -76.91 13.76
CA VAL A 18 1.63 -76.40 14.90
C VAL A 18 2.39 -75.14 14.52
N VAL A 19 3.12 -75.15 13.40
CA VAL A 19 3.87 -73.99 12.90
C VAL A 19 2.94 -72.79 12.63
N ASN A 20 1.76 -73.03 12.06
CA ASN A 20 0.77 -71.96 11.86
C ASN A 20 0.24 -71.41 13.20
N ASN A 21 -0.03 -72.27 14.18
CA ASN A 21 -0.49 -71.85 15.50
C ASN A 21 0.57 -71.04 16.25
N SER A 22 1.83 -71.49 16.23
CA SER A 22 2.96 -70.75 16.82
C SER A 22 3.09 -69.35 16.21
N LYS A 23 2.97 -69.21 14.88
CA LYS A 23 2.98 -67.90 14.21
C LYS A 23 1.83 -66.98 14.64
N VAL A 24 0.63 -67.53 14.86
CA VAL A 24 -0.52 -66.75 15.36
C VAL A 24 -0.29 -66.33 16.82
N GLN A 25 0.23 -67.23 17.66
CA GLN A 25 0.53 -66.94 19.05
C GLN A 25 1.62 -65.85 19.17
N GLU A 26 2.68 -65.92 18.38
CA GLU A 26 3.71 -64.88 18.30
C GLU A 26 3.12 -63.51 17.93
N ARG A 27 2.22 -63.45 16.94
CA ARG A 27 1.54 -62.18 16.57
C ARG A 27 0.65 -61.65 17.68
N ASN A 28 -0.06 -62.52 18.39
CA ASN A 28 -0.90 -62.10 19.52
C ASN A 28 -0.05 -61.56 20.67
N LEU A 29 1.09 -62.20 20.96
CA LEU A 29 2.05 -61.71 21.94
C LEU A 29 2.66 -60.36 21.51
N GLU A 30 2.97 -60.17 20.23
CA GLU A 30 3.45 -58.89 19.69
C GLU A 30 2.43 -57.77 19.88
N LYS A 31 1.14 -58.03 19.58
CA LYS A 31 0.06 -57.07 19.79
C LYS A 31 -0.16 -56.77 21.26
N LEU A 32 -0.17 -57.79 22.12
CA LEU A 32 -0.30 -57.64 23.56
C LEU A 32 0.86 -56.82 24.15
N SER A 33 2.09 -57.09 23.73
CA SER A 33 3.28 -56.37 24.21
C SER A 33 3.31 -54.91 23.74
N SER A 34 2.79 -54.61 22.55
CA SER A 34 2.76 -53.25 22.00
C SER A 34 1.55 -52.42 22.44
N GLY A 35 0.46 -53.06 22.89
CA GLY A 35 -0.83 -52.42 23.10
C GLY A 35 -1.54 -51.93 21.83
N HIS A 36 -1.01 -52.22 20.63
CA HIS A 36 -1.55 -51.76 19.37
C HIS A 36 -2.20 -52.91 18.58
N LYS A 37 -3.38 -52.65 18.01
CA LYS A 37 -4.12 -53.63 17.20
C LYS A 37 -3.41 -54.00 15.89
N VAL A 38 -2.64 -53.06 15.34
CA VAL A 38 -1.92 -53.18 14.05
C VAL A 38 -0.48 -52.72 14.25
N ASN A 39 0.49 -53.64 14.13
CA ASN A 39 1.92 -53.36 14.31
C ASN A 39 2.73 -53.44 13.02
N ARG A 40 2.32 -54.29 12.08
CA ARG A 40 3.07 -54.56 10.85
C ARG A 40 2.28 -54.08 9.64
N GLY A 41 2.99 -53.52 8.65
CA GLY A 41 2.42 -53.08 7.36
C GLY A 41 1.55 -54.14 6.66
N VAL A 42 1.86 -55.42 6.89
CA VAL A 42 1.14 -56.57 6.32
C VAL A 42 -0.23 -56.84 6.96
N ASP A 43 -0.49 -56.37 8.18
CA ASP A 43 -1.74 -56.62 8.91
C ASP A 43 -2.88 -55.69 8.45
N GLY A 44 -2.55 -54.59 7.75
CA GLY A 44 -3.53 -53.60 7.28
C GLY A 44 -2.85 -52.31 6.83
N PRO A 45 -2.35 -52.22 5.59
CA PRO A 45 -1.59 -51.05 5.12
C PRO A 45 -2.39 -49.75 5.21
N ALA A 46 -3.70 -49.78 4.91
CA ALA A 46 -4.57 -48.61 5.04
C ALA A 46 -4.70 -48.11 6.50
N HIS A 47 -4.77 -49.01 7.48
CA HIS A 47 -4.91 -48.63 8.89
C HIS A 47 -3.61 -48.03 9.44
N ILE A 48 -2.44 -48.53 9.00
CA ILE A 48 -1.15 -47.93 9.35
C ILE A 48 -0.98 -46.56 8.67
N GLN A 49 -1.37 -46.42 7.41
CA GLN A 49 -1.30 -45.12 6.73
C GLN A 49 -2.18 -44.06 7.41
N ILE A 50 -3.43 -44.39 7.74
CA ILE A 50 -4.31 -43.47 8.47
C ILE A 50 -3.75 -43.19 9.88
N GLY A 51 -3.24 -44.22 10.57
CA GLY A 51 -2.64 -44.07 11.89
C GLY A 51 -1.42 -43.13 11.88
N GLU A 52 -0.54 -43.27 10.89
CA GLU A 52 0.63 -42.39 10.73
C GLU A 52 0.22 -40.98 10.32
N GLN A 53 -0.81 -40.85 9.47
CA GLN A 53 -1.39 -39.54 9.14
C GLN A 53 -1.94 -38.84 10.39
N ILE A 54 -2.66 -39.56 11.26
CA ILE A 54 -3.17 -38.99 12.53
C ILE A 54 -2.03 -38.66 13.49
N ARG A 55 -0.99 -39.51 13.58
CA ARG A 55 0.21 -39.23 14.39
C ARG A 55 0.91 -37.95 13.90
N SER A 56 1.09 -37.83 12.59
CA SER A 56 1.64 -36.63 11.95
C SER A 56 0.76 -35.39 12.21
N GLN A 57 -0.56 -35.50 12.05
CA GLN A 57 -1.48 -34.40 12.36
C GLN A 57 -1.44 -34.00 13.84
N THR A 58 -1.35 -34.98 14.75
CA THR A 58 -1.26 -34.71 16.20
C THR A 58 0.04 -33.98 16.53
N ALA A 59 1.17 -34.40 15.94
CA ALA A 59 2.44 -33.70 16.09
C ALA A 59 2.38 -32.26 15.54
N SER A 60 1.79 -32.08 14.35
CA SER A 60 1.58 -30.76 13.75
C SER A 60 0.66 -29.86 14.57
N LEU A 61 -0.45 -30.39 15.10
CA LEU A 61 -1.37 -29.67 15.96
C LEU A 61 -0.72 -29.28 17.28
N LYS A 62 0.09 -30.16 17.87
CA LYS A 62 0.84 -29.83 19.08
C LYS A 62 1.79 -28.66 18.83
N GLN A 63 2.54 -28.68 17.73
CA GLN A 63 3.40 -27.55 17.35
C GLN A 63 2.58 -26.27 17.09
N ALA A 64 1.40 -26.38 16.47
CA ALA A 64 0.52 -25.24 16.26
C ALA A 64 0.01 -24.64 17.56
N ILE A 65 -0.27 -25.47 18.57
CA ILE A 65 -0.65 -25.04 19.93
C ILE A 65 0.54 -24.30 20.58
N ASP A 66 1.73 -24.89 20.59
CA ASP A 66 2.93 -24.26 21.17
C ASP A 66 3.25 -22.91 20.47
N ASN A 67 3.06 -22.83 19.15
CA ASN A 67 3.19 -21.57 18.39
C ASN A 67 2.12 -20.54 18.78
N SER A 68 0.89 -20.99 19.07
CA SER A 68 -0.20 -20.12 19.50
C SER A 68 0.05 -19.58 20.91
N GLU A 69 0.54 -20.40 21.83
CA GLU A 69 0.94 -19.98 23.18
C GLU A 69 2.08 -18.95 23.14
N SER A 70 3.07 -19.15 22.27
CA SER A 70 4.13 -18.16 22.04
C SER A 70 3.58 -16.85 21.47
N THR A 71 2.59 -16.93 20.58
CA THR A 71 1.91 -15.74 20.02
C THR A 71 1.13 -14.99 21.09
N ILE A 72 0.43 -15.70 21.99
CA ILE A 72 -0.26 -15.11 23.14
C ILE A 72 0.75 -14.39 24.04
N SER A 73 1.88 -15.01 24.34
CA SER A 73 2.94 -14.41 25.16
C SER A 73 3.50 -13.12 24.53
N LEU A 74 3.68 -13.11 23.21
CA LEU A 74 4.06 -11.91 22.46
C LEU A 74 2.99 -10.82 22.57
N MET A 75 1.71 -11.17 22.37
CA MET A 75 0.60 -10.23 22.48
C MET A 75 0.49 -9.62 23.87
N GLN A 76 0.63 -10.42 24.94
CA GLN A 76 0.61 -9.95 26.32
C GLN A 76 1.75 -8.97 26.61
N THR A 77 2.93 -9.18 26.02
CA THR A 77 4.06 -8.24 26.14
C THR A 77 3.71 -6.90 25.49
N GLY A 78 3.12 -6.93 24.30
CA GLY A 78 2.64 -5.72 23.63
C GLY A 78 1.51 -5.02 24.40
N GLU A 79 0.55 -5.78 24.92
CA GLU A 79 -0.58 -5.26 25.70
C GLU A 79 -0.13 -4.59 26.99
N ALA A 80 0.80 -5.19 27.74
CA ALA A 80 1.35 -4.59 28.96
C ALA A 80 2.06 -3.27 28.67
N ALA A 81 2.83 -3.20 27.57
CA ALA A 81 3.46 -1.95 27.14
C ALA A 81 2.43 -0.89 26.73
N LEU A 82 1.36 -1.28 26.04
CA LEU A 82 0.28 -0.38 25.65
C LEU A 82 -0.55 0.11 26.85
N ASP A 83 -0.69 -0.68 27.93
CA ASP A 83 -1.30 -0.21 29.17
C ASP A 83 -0.48 0.92 29.80
N GLU A 84 0.85 0.82 29.78
CA GLU A 84 1.73 1.88 30.27
C GLU A 84 1.62 3.15 29.40
N VAL A 85 1.62 2.99 28.07
CA VAL A 85 1.36 4.11 27.15
C VAL A 85 0.00 4.76 27.42
N SER A 86 -1.04 3.96 27.67
CA SER A 86 -2.38 4.45 28.01
C SER A 86 -2.38 5.29 29.30
N ARG A 87 -1.69 4.82 30.35
CA ARG A 87 -1.54 5.56 31.62
C ARG A 87 -0.82 6.88 31.42
N ALA A 88 0.29 6.86 30.69
CA ALA A 88 1.07 8.05 30.35
C ALA A 88 0.21 9.09 29.60
N LEU A 89 -0.59 8.65 28.61
CA LEU A 89 -1.50 9.53 27.87
C LEU A 89 -2.65 10.08 28.73
N ILE A 90 -3.16 9.31 29.69
CA ILE A 90 -4.15 9.81 30.66
C ILE A 90 -3.52 10.91 31.54
N GLN A 91 -2.27 10.75 31.96
CA GLN A 91 -1.54 11.79 32.69
C GLN A 91 -1.32 13.04 31.83
N ALA A 92 -0.88 12.88 30.57
CA ALA A 92 -0.73 14.01 29.64
C ALA A 92 -2.05 14.77 29.46
N ARG A 93 -3.17 14.06 29.36
CA ARG A 93 -4.49 14.68 29.32
C ARG A 93 -4.80 15.47 30.58
N ALA A 94 -4.47 14.94 31.77
CA ALA A 94 -4.68 15.64 33.03
C ALA A 94 -3.87 16.95 33.09
N ILE A 95 -2.60 16.91 32.69
CA ILE A 95 -1.73 18.09 32.61
C ILE A 95 -2.26 19.09 31.58
N ALA A 96 -2.70 18.63 30.41
CA ALA A 96 -3.31 19.50 29.40
C ALA A 96 -4.57 20.21 29.92
N THR A 97 -5.41 19.52 30.70
CA THR A 97 -6.57 20.15 31.35
C THR A 97 -6.17 21.11 32.47
N HIS A 98 -5.08 20.83 33.17
CA HIS A 98 -4.51 21.73 34.16
C HIS A 98 -3.99 23.01 33.48
N ALA A 99 -3.16 22.88 32.45
CA ALA A 99 -2.60 23.99 31.67
C ALA A 99 -3.67 24.87 31.01
N ALA A 100 -4.80 24.29 30.60
CA ALA A 100 -5.94 25.01 30.05
C ALA A 100 -6.64 25.93 31.06
N ASN A 101 -6.38 25.80 32.36
CA ASN A 101 -6.95 26.66 33.39
C ASN A 101 -6.21 28.00 33.49
N SER A 102 -6.47 28.88 32.53
CA SER A 102 -5.86 30.21 32.39
C SER A 102 -6.20 31.20 33.52
N GLY A 103 -7.16 30.86 34.39
CA GLY A 103 -7.57 31.72 35.50
C GLY A 103 -6.67 31.61 36.74
N THR A 104 -5.94 30.50 36.90
CA THR A 104 -5.15 30.21 38.10
C THR A 104 -3.66 30.00 37.83
N ASN A 105 -3.29 29.67 36.58
CA ASN A 105 -1.91 29.29 36.27
C ASN A 105 -1.05 30.50 35.89
N SER A 106 0.17 30.54 36.45
CA SER A 106 1.21 31.49 36.07
C SER A 106 1.98 31.01 34.84
N GLU A 107 2.66 31.91 34.14
CA GLU A 107 3.59 31.61 33.02
C GLU A 107 4.61 30.51 33.39
N TYR A 108 5.14 30.54 34.62
CA TYR A 108 6.07 29.51 35.12
C TYR A 108 5.41 28.13 35.27
N MET A 109 4.14 28.09 35.66
CA MET A 109 3.38 26.83 35.76
C MET A 109 3.10 26.27 34.37
N PHE A 110 2.81 27.14 33.40
CA PHE A 110 2.62 26.73 32.01
C PHE A 110 3.88 26.11 31.41
N GLN A 111 5.05 26.69 31.68
CA GLN A 111 6.34 26.11 31.26
C GLN A 111 6.64 24.77 31.95
N ALA A 112 6.29 24.63 33.23
CA ALA A 112 6.45 23.37 33.94
C ALA A 112 5.53 22.26 33.40
N ASP A 113 4.26 22.60 33.14
CA ASP A 113 3.29 21.68 32.52
C ASP A 113 3.75 21.23 31.13
N GLN A 114 4.31 22.13 30.32
CA GLN A 114 4.88 21.77 29.01
C GLN A 114 6.05 20.80 29.13
N LEU A 115 6.98 21.05 30.07
CA LEU A 115 8.09 20.13 30.33
C LEU A 115 7.60 18.74 30.77
N GLU A 116 6.54 18.67 31.55
CA GLU A 116 5.95 17.39 31.96
C GLU A 116 5.32 16.64 30.77
N ILE A 117 4.61 17.35 29.88
CA ILE A 117 4.10 16.78 28.63
C ILE A 117 5.23 16.24 27.75
N ASP A 118 6.31 17.02 27.58
CA ASP A 118 7.46 16.60 26.77
C ASP A 118 8.13 15.35 27.34
N ASN A 119 8.23 15.24 28.68
CA ASN A 119 8.72 14.05 29.36
C ASN A 119 7.82 12.84 29.12
N ILE A 120 6.50 13.01 29.20
CA ILE A 120 5.54 11.93 28.92
C ILE A 120 5.65 11.45 27.47
N ILE A 121 5.79 12.37 26.51
CA ILE A 121 5.98 12.01 25.09
C ILE A 121 7.29 11.21 24.92
N ASN A 122 8.37 11.63 25.58
CA ASN A 122 9.65 10.92 25.56
C ASN A 122 9.54 9.52 26.18
N GLU A 123 8.79 9.38 27.28
CA GLU A 123 8.50 8.09 27.90
C GLU A 123 7.72 7.17 26.98
N VAL A 124 6.65 7.66 26.35
CA VAL A 124 5.86 6.90 25.35
C VAL A 124 6.75 6.42 24.20
N ASN A 125 7.61 7.29 23.66
CA ASN A 125 8.56 6.93 22.59
C ASN A 125 9.56 5.87 23.07
N THR A 126 10.02 5.98 24.32
CA THR A 126 10.95 5.02 24.94
C THR A 126 10.30 3.64 25.14
N ILE A 127 9.03 3.61 25.59
CA ILE A 127 8.26 2.37 25.71
C ILE A 127 8.07 1.74 24.33
N ALA A 128 7.67 2.53 23.34
CA ALA A 128 7.48 2.04 21.98
C ALA A 128 8.76 1.46 21.37
N ALA A 129 9.90 2.14 21.55
CA ALA A 129 11.20 1.72 21.02
C ALA A 129 11.80 0.52 21.76
N ASN A 130 11.52 0.34 23.06
CA ASN A 130 12.12 -0.74 23.86
C ASN A 130 11.22 -1.98 24.02
N THR A 131 9.94 -1.90 23.63
CA THR A 131 9.03 -3.04 23.73
C THR A 131 9.41 -4.12 22.71
N GLN A 132 10.01 -5.19 23.21
CA GLN A 132 10.51 -6.30 22.40
C GLN A 132 10.10 -7.65 22.98
N TYR A 133 9.86 -8.61 22.08
CA TYR A 133 9.72 -10.03 22.42
C TYR A 133 10.82 -10.82 21.70
N GLY A 134 11.75 -11.37 22.49
CA GLY A 134 12.98 -11.97 21.95
C GLY A 134 13.85 -10.93 21.27
N LYS A 135 13.95 -10.98 19.93
CA LYS A 135 14.70 -10.02 19.10
C LYS A 135 13.80 -9.14 18.23
N ASN A 136 12.48 -9.21 18.43
CA ASN A 136 11.50 -8.51 17.60
C ASN A 136 10.94 -7.32 18.38
N PHE A 137 11.12 -6.12 17.85
CA PHE A 137 10.42 -4.92 18.31
C PHE A 137 8.95 -4.99 17.91
N LEU A 138 8.05 -4.57 18.80
CA LEU A 138 6.61 -4.75 18.64
C LEU A 138 5.87 -3.46 18.29
N LEU A 139 6.32 -2.31 18.81
CA LEU A 139 5.58 -1.04 18.79
C LEU A 139 6.28 0.09 18.02
N ASP A 140 7.40 -0.20 17.35
CA ASP A 140 8.21 0.78 16.62
C ASP A 140 7.74 1.01 15.16
N GLY A 141 6.69 0.31 14.72
CA GLY A 141 6.19 0.38 13.34
C GLY A 141 7.07 -0.34 12.31
N SER A 142 8.23 -0.90 12.68
CA SER A 142 9.13 -1.60 11.74
C SER A 142 8.49 -2.82 11.07
N ARG A 143 7.47 -3.38 11.71
CA ARG A 143 6.70 -4.54 11.26
C ARG A 143 5.44 -4.17 10.47
N ALA A 144 5.20 -2.89 10.22
CA ALA A 144 4.16 -2.45 9.30
C ALA A 144 4.49 -2.90 7.86
N GLY A 145 3.48 -2.85 6.97
CA GLY A 145 3.70 -3.16 5.56
C GLY A 145 4.67 -2.14 4.95
N ASN A 146 5.88 -2.56 4.63
CA ASN A 146 6.86 -1.74 3.90
C ASN A 146 6.74 -2.03 2.40
N GLY A 147 6.64 -0.98 1.59
CA GLY A 147 6.62 -1.08 0.13
C GLY A 147 7.80 -0.36 -0.48
N VAL A 148 8.35 -0.95 -1.54
CA VAL A 148 9.38 -0.32 -2.37
C VAL A 148 8.75 -0.06 -3.73
N THR A 149 8.73 1.20 -4.16
CA THR A 149 8.34 1.58 -5.51
C THR A 149 9.57 1.57 -6.42
N THR A 150 9.44 1.00 -7.62
CA THR A 150 10.48 1.04 -8.65
C THR A 150 9.93 1.79 -9.85
N GLY A 151 10.30 3.06 -10.01
CA GLY A 151 9.88 3.92 -11.12
C GLY A 151 10.10 5.40 -10.79
N GLU A 152 10.31 6.21 -11.84
CA GLU A 152 10.41 7.66 -11.68
C GLU A 152 9.05 8.23 -11.25
N HIS A 153 9.03 9.11 -10.26
CA HIS A 153 7.81 9.75 -9.71
C HIS A 153 6.79 8.80 -9.03
N LEU A 154 7.23 7.63 -8.54
CA LEU A 154 6.39 6.75 -7.72
C LEU A 154 6.83 6.79 -6.25
N GLU A 155 5.89 7.11 -5.35
CA GLU A 155 6.11 7.10 -3.91
C GLU A 155 5.25 6.03 -3.23
N PHE A 156 5.83 5.35 -2.24
CA PHE A 156 5.08 4.46 -1.38
C PHE A 156 4.37 5.29 -0.29
N LEU A 157 3.05 5.37 -0.37
CA LEU A 157 2.25 6.14 0.59
C LEU A 157 2.03 5.38 1.91
N GLU A 158 1.42 4.19 1.86
CA GLU A 158 1.07 3.44 3.07
C GLU A 158 0.91 1.95 2.81
N GLY A 159 1.34 1.13 3.77
CA GLY A 159 1.08 -0.30 3.83
C GLY A 159 0.31 -0.66 5.10
N THR A 160 -1.00 -0.82 4.96
CA THR A 160 -1.85 -1.25 6.09
C THR A 160 -1.66 -2.74 6.40
N ASN A 161 -2.19 -3.18 7.53
CA ASN A 161 -2.25 -4.61 7.91
C ASN A 161 -3.11 -5.47 6.96
N LYS A 162 -3.86 -4.85 6.03
CA LYS A 162 -4.59 -5.53 4.96
C LYS A 162 -3.77 -5.65 3.67
N GLY A 163 -2.58 -5.05 3.63
CA GLY A 163 -1.67 -5.12 2.51
C GLY A 163 -1.27 -6.57 2.22
N LYS A 164 -1.51 -7.01 0.99
CA LYS A 164 -1.00 -8.29 0.50
C LYS A 164 0.40 -8.04 -0.08
N SER A 165 1.35 -8.92 0.25
CA SER A 165 2.67 -8.85 -0.35
C SER A 165 2.55 -9.01 -1.88
N SER A 166 3.21 -8.13 -2.62
CA SER A 166 3.21 -8.10 -4.08
C SER A 166 4.02 -9.25 -4.72
N GLY A 167 4.76 -10.03 -3.91
CA GLY A 167 5.70 -11.04 -4.40
C GLY A 167 6.90 -10.40 -5.13
N ALA A 168 7.82 -11.23 -5.63
CA ALA A 168 9.05 -10.75 -6.29
C ALA A 168 8.80 -9.95 -7.59
N GLY A 169 7.58 -10.00 -8.15
CA GLY A 169 7.21 -9.31 -9.39
C GLY A 169 6.53 -7.96 -9.21
N GLY A 170 6.20 -7.55 -7.98
CA GLY A 170 5.48 -6.30 -7.75
C GLY A 170 4.04 -6.32 -8.29
N HIS A 171 3.34 -5.19 -8.16
CA HIS A 171 2.11 -4.94 -8.89
C HIS A 171 2.42 -4.04 -10.09
N GLU A 172 1.99 -4.44 -11.28
CA GLU A 172 2.13 -3.61 -12.46
C GLU A 172 1.18 -2.40 -12.35
N VAL A 173 1.76 -1.21 -12.19
CA VAL A 173 1.01 0.05 -12.25
C VAL A 173 0.97 0.50 -13.70
N LYS A 174 -0.15 0.22 -14.38
CA LYS A 174 -0.35 0.65 -15.76
C LYS A 174 -1.03 2.01 -15.79
N ILE A 175 -0.28 3.05 -16.16
CA ILE A 175 -0.83 4.37 -16.43
C ILE A 175 -1.58 4.29 -17.77
N THR A 176 -2.91 4.27 -17.74
CA THR A 176 -3.75 4.17 -18.95
C THR A 176 -3.94 5.50 -19.66
N GLN A 177 -3.77 6.61 -18.95
CA GLN A 177 -3.84 7.97 -19.49
C GLN A 177 -2.85 8.84 -18.73
N ALA A 178 -1.84 9.36 -19.45
CA ALA A 178 -0.95 10.37 -18.88
C ALA A 178 -1.73 11.68 -18.68
N GLY A 179 -1.36 12.46 -17.66
CA GLY A 179 -1.90 13.80 -17.49
C GLY A 179 -1.62 14.62 -18.76
N VAL A 180 -2.67 15.18 -19.36
CA VAL A 180 -2.56 16.10 -20.50
C VAL A 180 -2.77 17.52 -19.96
N ARG A 181 -2.15 18.51 -20.60
CA ARG A 181 -2.41 19.93 -20.30
C ARG A 181 -3.72 20.33 -20.96
N SER A 182 -4.54 21.11 -20.26
CA SER A 182 -5.71 21.74 -20.88
C SER A 182 -5.26 22.69 -22.00
N GLN A 183 -5.91 22.62 -23.17
CA GLN A 183 -5.60 23.46 -24.33
C GLN A 183 -6.89 23.87 -25.04
N VAL A 184 -6.98 25.15 -25.42
CA VAL A 184 -8.12 25.73 -26.14
C VAL A 184 -7.58 26.42 -27.38
N VAL A 185 -8.14 26.07 -28.54
CA VAL A 185 -7.87 26.74 -29.82
C VAL A 185 -9.11 27.53 -30.22
N GLY A 186 -8.92 28.81 -30.53
CA GLY A 186 -9.99 29.68 -31.01
C GLY A 186 -10.59 29.13 -32.30
N SER A 187 -11.92 29.21 -32.43
CA SER A 187 -12.65 28.78 -33.63
C SER A 187 -12.57 29.79 -34.78
N VAL A 188 -12.30 31.05 -34.46
CA VAL A 188 -12.20 32.17 -35.40
C VAL A 188 -10.75 32.70 -35.38
N GLN A 189 -10.22 33.02 -36.56
CA GLN A 189 -8.90 33.63 -36.68
C GLN A 189 -9.00 35.10 -36.31
N LEU A 190 -8.02 35.60 -35.55
CA LEU A 190 -7.90 37.02 -35.26
C LEU A 190 -7.46 37.73 -36.54
N THR A 191 -8.31 38.59 -37.10
CA THR A 191 -8.03 39.40 -38.30
C THR A 191 -7.76 40.86 -37.92
N GLN A 192 -7.13 41.61 -38.84
CA GLN A 192 -6.91 43.05 -38.64
C GLN A 192 -8.23 43.82 -38.41
N SER A 193 -9.31 43.44 -39.11
CA SER A 193 -10.62 44.08 -38.93
C SER A 193 -11.17 43.91 -37.51
N MET A 194 -10.96 42.76 -36.87
CA MET A 194 -11.39 42.51 -35.49
C MET A 194 -10.55 43.29 -34.48
N ILE A 195 -9.26 43.50 -34.79
CA ILE A 195 -8.36 44.31 -33.96
C ILE A 195 -8.81 45.77 -33.96
N ASP A 196 -9.11 46.30 -35.15
CA ASP A 196 -9.56 47.69 -35.35
C ASP A 196 -10.98 47.93 -34.76
N GLU A 197 -11.83 46.90 -34.73
CA GLU A 197 -13.15 46.93 -34.07
C GLU A 197 -13.05 46.89 -32.52
N GLY A 198 -11.88 46.57 -31.97
CA GLY A 198 -11.64 46.60 -30.53
C GLY A 198 -12.16 45.38 -29.78
N GLU A 199 -12.03 44.18 -30.38
CA GLU A 199 -12.40 42.90 -29.78
C GLU A 199 -11.84 42.72 -28.36
N GLN A 200 -12.66 42.18 -27.46
CA GLN A 200 -12.23 41.88 -26.09
C GLN A 200 -12.02 40.37 -25.90
N ILE A 201 -10.80 39.99 -25.55
CA ILE A 201 -10.42 38.63 -25.18
C ILE A 201 -10.37 38.52 -23.66
N THR A 202 -11.22 37.66 -23.11
CA THR A 202 -11.32 37.39 -21.68
C THR A 202 -10.78 36.00 -21.37
N ILE A 203 -9.78 35.91 -20.51
CA ILE A 203 -9.17 34.66 -20.06
C ILE A 203 -9.33 34.55 -18.54
N THR A 204 -9.91 33.46 -18.06
CA THR A 204 -10.13 33.22 -16.63
C THR A 204 -9.50 31.90 -16.19
N GLU A 205 -8.68 31.92 -15.14
CA GLU A 205 -8.03 30.74 -14.54
C GLU A 205 -7.93 30.95 -13.03
N GLY A 206 -8.34 29.96 -12.24
CA GLY A 206 -8.20 29.98 -10.77
C GLY A 206 -8.84 31.19 -10.05
N GLY A 207 -9.86 31.82 -10.65
CA GLY A 207 -10.51 33.04 -10.12
C GLY A 207 -9.81 34.37 -10.48
N ARG A 208 -8.72 34.33 -11.26
CA ARG A 208 -8.11 35.51 -11.90
C ARG A 208 -8.64 35.65 -13.32
N THR A 209 -8.97 36.87 -13.71
CA THR A 209 -9.46 37.18 -15.05
C THR A 209 -8.61 38.26 -15.70
N VAL A 210 -8.19 38.02 -16.94
CA VAL A 210 -7.57 39.00 -17.82
C VAL A 210 -8.57 39.40 -18.89
N ASN A 211 -8.93 40.67 -18.91
CA ASN A 211 -9.70 41.29 -19.99
C ASN A 211 -8.72 42.08 -20.85
N PHE A 212 -8.34 41.52 -21.99
CA PHE A 212 -7.48 42.17 -22.96
C PHE A 212 -8.33 42.75 -24.09
N LYS A 213 -8.20 44.04 -24.36
CA LYS A 213 -8.89 44.71 -25.46
C LYS A 213 -7.88 45.05 -26.55
N THR A 214 -8.18 44.70 -27.80
CA THR A 214 -7.32 45.06 -28.93
C THR A 214 -7.29 46.58 -29.15
N GLN A 215 -6.17 47.11 -29.62
CA GLN A 215 -5.99 48.54 -29.89
C GLN A 215 -5.82 48.77 -31.38
N GLU A 216 -6.54 49.76 -31.91
CA GLU A 216 -6.47 50.19 -33.31
C GLU A 216 -5.04 50.59 -33.67
N GLY A 217 -4.53 50.08 -34.79
CA GLY A 217 -3.18 50.39 -35.30
C GLY A 217 -2.06 49.43 -34.88
N LEU A 218 -2.36 48.36 -34.12
CA LEU A 218 -1.43 47.24 -33.90
C LEU A 218 -1.67 46.13 -34.93
N ASN A 219 -0.61 45.47 -35.38
CA ASN A 219 -0.71 44.31 -36.26
C ASN A 219 -0.99 43.03 -35.44
N VAL A 220 -1.56 42.00 -36.09
CA VAL A 220 -1.98 40.73 -35.45
C VAL A 220 -0.88 40.14 -34.55
N GLU A 221 0.37 40.12 -35.00
CA GLU A 221 1.47 39.61 -34.17
C GLU A 221 1.78 40.47 -32.94
N GLN A 222 1.72 41.80 -33.06
CA GLN A 222 1.94 42.72 -31.94
C GLN A 222 0.85 42.56 -30.89
N THR A 223 -0.41 42.46 -31.32
CA THR A 223 -1.56 42.19 -30.44
C THR A 223 -1.43 40.86 -29.71
N LEU A 224 -0.95 39.80 -30.36
CA LEU A 224 -0.71 38.51 -29.72
C LEU A 224 0.46 38.54 -28.72
N ASN A 225 1.52 39.28 -29.02
CA ASN A 225 2.63 39.48 -28.09
C ASN A 225 2.18 40.29 -26.86
N GLU A 226 1.38 41.33 -27.04
CA GLU A 226 0.78 42.09 -25.93
C GLU A 226 -0.19 41.26 -25.09
N LEU A 227 -1.04 40.44 -25.73
CA LEU A 227 -1.90 39.47 -25.03
C LEU A 227 -1.05 38.49 -24.21
N GLY A 228 0.03 37.95 -24.78
CA GLY A 228 0.96 37.08 -24.07
C GLY A 228 1.66 37.76 -22.88
N LEU A 229 1.98 39.05 -22.98
CA LEU A 229 2.50 39.85 -21.87
C LEU A 229 1.43 40.12 -20.81
N ALA A 230 0.20 40.43 -21.22
CA ALA A 230 -0.93 40.65 -20.32
C ALA A 230 -1.20 39.41 -19.46
N ILE A 231 -1.24 38.22 -20.09
CA ILE A 231 -1.38 36.92 -19.42
C ILE A 231 -0.27 36.72 -18.36
N LYS A 232 0.99 36.98 -18.74
CA LYS A 232 2.14 36.86 -17.81
C LYS A 232 2.07 37.86 -16.67
N SER A 233 1.70 39.11 -16.96
CA SER A 233 1.60 40.19 -15.96
C SER A 233 0.50 39.94 -14.93
N ALA A 234 -0.58 39.29 -15.33
CA ALA A 234 -1.69 38.93 -14.46
C ALA A 234 -1.43 37.66 -13.62
N GLY A 235 -0.30 37.00 -13.85
CA GLY A 235 0.10 35.79 -13.13
C GLY A 235 -0.82 34.59 -13.40
N LEU A 236 -1.40 34.52 -14.60
CA LEU A 236 -2.16 33.33 -15.02
C LEU A 236 -1.20 32.18 -15.36
N ASP A 237 -1.59 30.95 -15.01
CA ASP A 237 -0.81 29.75 -15.30
C ASP A 237 -1.10 29.16 -16.69
N VAL A 238 -1.24 30.04 -17.69
CA VAL A 238 -1.47 29.68 -19.09
C VAL A 238 -0.39 30.28 -20.00
N ASP A 239 -0.07 29.55 -21.07
CA ASP A 239 0.84 29.95 -22.13
C ASP A 239 0.07 30.14 -23.43
N LEU A 240 0.35 31.24 -24.15
CA LEU A 240 -0.10 31.43 -25.52
C LEU A 240 0.86 30.68 -26.46
N LEU A 241 0.36 29.66 -27.14
CA LEU A 241 1.07 28.91 -28.16
C LEU A 241 1.01 29.67 -29.48
N LYS A 242 2.18 30.05 -30.00
CA LYS A 242 2.29 30.55 -31.36
C LYS A 242 2.00 29.39 -32.32
N PRO A 243 1.14 29.55 -33.34
CA PRO A 243 0.93 28.50 -34.34
C PRO A 243 2.24 28.20 -35.06
N GLU A 244 2.64 26.93 -35.11
CA GLU A 244 3.77 26.49 -35.93
C GLU A 244 3.37 26.65 -37.41
N GLY A 245 3.87 27.69 -38.08
CA GLY A 245 3.58 27.93 -39.49
C GLY A 245 3.93 29.30 -40.05
N SER A 246 4.32 30.31 -39.25
CA SER A 246 4.73 31.62 -39.77
C SER A 246 6.22 31.72 -40.15
N SER A 247 6.91 30.59 -40.38
CA SER A 247 8.27 30.58 -40.91
C SER A 247 8.34 30.48 -42.44
N ASP A 248 7.20 30.46 -43.14
CA ASP A 248 7.18 30.67 -44.58
C ASP A 248 7.32 32.17 -44.85
N ALA A 249 8.32 32.50 -45.67
CA ALA A 249 8.91 33.82 -45.87
C ALA A 249 8.01 34.88 -46.56
N GLU A 250 6.70 34.90 -46.27
CA GLU A 250 5.73 35.84 -46.86
C GLU A 250 5.07 36.81 -45.87
N ASP A 251 5.34 36.74 -44.56
CA ASP A 251 4.78 37.68 -43.58
C ASP A 251 5.81 38.73 -43.12
N VAL A 252 6.01 39.76 -43.94
CA VAL A 252 6.90 40.89 -43.63
C VAL A 252 6.20 41.93 -42.73
N ASP A 253 4.87 41.84 -42.58
CA ASP A 253 4.05 42.84 -41.87
C ASP A 253 3.35 42.28 -40.61
N GLY A 254 3.33 40.97 -40.38
CA GLY A 254 2.72 40.36 -39.19
C GLY A 254 1.20 40.54 -39.11
N ALA A 255 0.56 40.73 -40.27
CA ALA A 255 -0.87 41.06 -40.42
C ALA A 255 -1.72 39.85 -40.86
N LEU A 256 -1.10 38.68 -41.04
CA LEU A 256 -1.83 37.47 -41.41
C LEU A 256 -2.79 37.04 -40.29
N PRO A 257 -4.01 36.60 -40.62
CA PRO A 257 -4.93 36.06 -39.64
C PRO A 257 -4.34 34.84 -38.91
N GLN A 258 -4.43 34.84 -37.57
CA GLN A 258 -3.86 33.77 -36.74
C GLN A 258 -4.88 33.22 -35.74
N PHE A 259 -4.82 31.90 -35.50
CA PHE A 259 -5.59 31.28 -34.43
C PHE A 259 -4.94 31.52 -33.06
N ILE A 260 -5.77 31.87 -32.08
CA ILE A 260 -5.33 31.99 -30.69
C ILE A 260 -5.35 30.59 -30.07
N ASN A 261 -4.19 30.12 -29.62
CA ASN A 261 -4.06 28.82 -28.98
C ASN A 261 -3.48 29.00 -27.57
N ILE A 262 -4.25 28.66 -26.55
CA ILE A 262 -3.85 28.84 -25.15
C ILE A 262 -3.75 27.46 -24.49
N ARG A 263 -2.71 27.24 -23.69
CA ARG A 263 -2.46 25.98 -22.99
C ARG A 263 -2.08 26.23 -21.52
N HIS A 264 -2.62 25.43 -20.62
CA HIS A 264 -2.26 25.48 -19.20
C HIS A 264 -0.82 24.99 -18.96
N LYS A 265 -0.10 25.56 -17.98
CA LYS A 265 1.28 25.18 -17.65
C LYS A 265 1.37 23.84 -16.93
N ASN A 266 0.43 23.59 -16.02
CA ASN A 266 0.35 22.37 -15.22
C ASN A 266 -0.51 21.29 -15.89
N TYR A 267 -0.23 20.03 -15.55
CA TYR A 267 -0.94 18.84 -16.02
C TYR A 267 -2.01 18.42 -15.02
N GLY A 268 -3.13 17.87 -15.50
CA GLY A 268 -4.15 17.27 -14.64
C GLY A 268 -5.52 17.92 -14.79
N SER A 269 -6.55 17.21 -14.33
CA SER A 269 -7.96 17.60 -14.46
C SER A 269 -8.39 18.72 -13.52
N GLU A 270 -7.58 19.06 -12.52
CA GLU A 270 -7.85 20.17 -11.58
C GLU A 270 -7.51 21.54 -12.17
N HIS A 271 -6.73 21.57 -13.25
CA HIS A 271 -6.24 22.79 -13.87
C HIS A 271 -7.05 23.14 -15.11
N GLU A 272 -8.08 23.98 -14.92
CA GLU A 272 -8.96 24.47 -15.98
C GLU A 272 -8.85 25.99 -16.17
N PHE A 273 -9.09 26.44 -17.40
CA PHE A 273 -9.20 27.85 -17.73
C PHE A 273 -10.30 28.03 -18.77
N GLN A 274 -10.89 29.22 -18.78
CA GLN A 274 -11.94 29.61 -19.73
C GLN A 274 -11.44 30.76 -20.59
N VAL A 275 -11.78 30.72 -21.87
CA VAL A 275 -11.49 31.79 -22.84
C VAL A 275 -12.80 32.18 -23.49
N ALA A 276 -13.12 33.46 -23.47
CA ALA A 276 -14.27 34.04 -24.13
C ALA A 276 -13.85 35.28 -24.92
N THR A 277 -14.49 35.51 -26.05
CA THR A 277 -14.32 36.72 -26.86
C THR A 277 -15.67 37.40 -27.04
N ASN A 278 -15.69 38.73 -27.07
CA ASN A 278 -16.90 39.55 -27.20
C ASN A 278 -16.60 40.89 -27.89
#